data_AF-A0AAV8YY07-F1
#
_entry.id   AF-A0AAV8YY07-F1
#
_cell.length_a   1.000
_cell.length_b   1.000
_cell.length_c   1.000
_cell.angle_alpha   90.00
_cell.angle_beta   90.00
_cell.angle_gamma   90.00
#
_symmetry.space_group_name_H-M   'P 1'
#
loop_
_entity.id
_entity.type
_entity.pdbx_description
1 polymer ?
#
loop_
_entity_poly.entity_id
_entity_poly.type
_entity_poly.pdbx_seq_one_letter_code
_entity_poly.pdbx_strand_id
1 'polypeptide(L)'
;MEKRNFRKFPIYNKRGTRIFKQQQRENPDPDVPIHKRGVRDIGYQEGDKYIVIPEKIPELILKPYVSYRTPDVIQSEFTAEDLFNVIYAPKVLKDFKEGKLDADGQPLEPSQEEKMTAEEAKIKARQTGSDIF
;
A
#
# COMPACT_ATOMS: atom_id res chain seq x y z
N MET A 1 8.40 -37.03 34.32
CA MET A 1 8.66 -36.47 32.97
C MET A 1 9.93 -35.64 33.03
N GLU A 2 10.95 -36.05 32.28
CA GLU A 2 12.24 -35.34 32.21
C GLU A 2 12.09 -33.99 31.48
N LYS A 3 12.62 -32.91 32.07
CA LYS A 3 12.58 -31.56 31.48
C LYS A 3 13.50 -31.51 30.26
N ARG A 4 12.93 -31.66 29.06
CA ARG A 4 13.65 -31.45 27.80
C ARG A 4 13.99 -29.96 27.64
N ASN A 5 15.29 -29.64 27.68
CA ASN A 5 15.79 -28.27 27.50
C ASN A 5 15.82 -27.89 26.01
N PHE A 6 14.71 -27.36 25.48
CA PHE A 6 14.67 -26.77 24.15
C PHE A 6 15.43 -25.43 24.14
N ARG A 7 16.72 -25.47 23.78
CA ARG A 7 17.60 -24.28 23.77
C ARG A 7 17.60 -23.49 22.44
N LYS A 8 17.04 -24.04 21.36
CA LYS A 8 17.16 -23.51 19.99
C LYS A 8 15.98 -22.67 19.50
N PHE A 9 15.06 -22.25 20.37
CA PHE A 9 14.03 -21.28 19.98
C PHE A 9 14.51 -19.86 20.28
N PRO A 10 14.78 -19.03 19.25
CA PRO A 10 15.06 -17.63 19.49
C PRO A 10 13.77 -16.94 19.95
N ILE A 11 13.71 -16.61 21.24
CA ILE A 11 12.55 -15.91 21.83
C ILE A 11 12.85 -14.42 21.90
N TYR A 12 12.76 -13.76 20.74
CA TYR A 12 12.99 -12.32 20.59
C TYR A 12 12.10 -11.52 21.55
N ASN A 13 12.66 -10.47 22.15
CA ASN A 13 12.02 -9.52 23.08
C ASN A 13 11.47 -10.09 24.40
N LYS A 14 11.38 -11.42 24.58
CA LYS A 14 10.88 -12.03 25.84
C LYS A 14 12.00 -12.32 26.83
N ARG A 15 13.15 -12.83 26.37
CA ARG A 15 14.32 -13.16 27.22
C ARG A 15 15.26 -11.97 27.43
N GLY A 16 16.10 -12.03 28.46
CA GLY A 16 17.06 -10.98 28.82
C GLY A 16 16.65 -10.12 30.02
N THR A 17 17.61 -9.42 30.61
CA THR A 17 17.37 -8.49 31.73
C THR A 17 16.65 -7.23 31.27
N ARG A 18 16.06 -6.46 32.20
CA ARG A 18 15.41 -5.18 31.87
C ARG A 18 16.38 -4.19 31.24
N ILE A 19 17.63 -4.16 31.73
CA ILE A 19 18.71 -3.30 31.24
C ILE A 19 19.04 -3.65 29.78
N PHE A 20 19.20 -4.93 29.46
CA PHE A 20 19.48 -5.38 28.10
C PHE A 20 18.38 -4.95 27.10
N LYS A 21 17.11 -5.05 27.49
CA LYS A 21 15.98 -4.61 26.63
C LYS A 21 15.94 -3.10 26.45
N GLN A 22 16.37 -2.33 27.45
CA GLN A 22 16.44 -0.88 27.36
C GLN A 22 17.58 -0.45 26.43
N GLN A 23 18.77 -1.01 26.62
CA GLN A 23 19.94 -0.76 25.75
C GLN A 23 19.64 -1.08 24.27
N GLN A 24 18.90 -2.15 24.00
CA GLN A 24 18.49 -2.48 22.63
C GLN A 24 17.48 -1.50 22.02
N ARG A 25 16.65 -0.85 22.83
CA ARG A 25 15.68 0.15 22.35
C ARG A 25 16.35 1.49 22.05
N GLU A 26 17.39 1.82 22.80
CA GLU A 26 18.16 3.07 22.67
C GLU A 26 19.24 2.95 21.58
N ASN A 27 19.77 1.74 21.35
CA ASN A 27 20.76 1.50 20.29
C ASN A 27 20.07 1.49 18.91
N PRO A 28 20.47 2.35 17.95
CA PRO A 28 19.93 2.32 16.59
C PRO A 28 20.19 1.00 15.86
N ASP A 29 21.30 0.31 16.14
CA ASP A 29 21.68 -0.98 15.54
C ASP A 29 21.95 -2.04 16.61
N PRO A 30 20.91 -2.68 17.17
CA PRO A 30 21.07 -3.69 18.20
C PRO A 30 21.60 -5.02 17.62
N ASP A 31 22.57 -5.63 18.31
CA ASP A 31 23.15 -6.95 17.95
C ASP A 31 22.11 -8.07 17.80
N VAL A 32 20.97 -7.96 18.52
CA VAL A 32 19.82 -8.84 18.36
C VAL A 32 18.64 -8.02 17.85
N PRO A 33 18.09 -8.33 16.66
CA PRO A 33 16.96 -7.61 16.11
C PRO A 33 15.74 -7.63 17.03
N ILE A 34 15.14 -6.45 17.24
CA ILE A 34 13.86 -6.33 17.95
C ILE A 34 12.74 -6.80 17.03
N HIS A 35 12.11 -7.92 17.38
CA HIS A 35 11.05 -8.50 16.57
C HIS A 35 9.71 -7.74 16.73
N LYS A 36 9.25 -7.06 15.68
CA LYS A 36 8.01 -6.25 15.67
C LYS A 36 6.70 -7.05 15.67
N ARG A 37 6.75 -8.38 15.53
CA ARG A 37 5.58 -9.28 15.55
C ARG A 37 4.52 -8.92 14.51
N GLY A 38 4.94 -8.46 13.32
CA GLY A 38 4.05 -8.13 12.21
C GLY A 38 3.45 -6.72 12.27
N VAL A 39 3.79 -5.91 13.27
CA VAL A 39 3.38 -4.49 13.32
C VAL A 39 4.13 -3.72 12.24
N ARG A 40 3.38 -3.04 11.35
CA ARG A 40 3.91 -2.11 10.35
C ARG A 40 4.28 -0.77 11.01
N ASP A 41 5.33 -0.13 10.51
CA ASP A 41 5.80 1.15 11.05
C ASP A 41 4.98 2.33 10.52
N ILE A 42 4.43 3.12 11.44
CA ILE A 42 3.65 4.33 11.14
C ILE A 42 4.51 5.60 11.01
N GLY A 43 5.83 5.47 11.14
CA GLY A 43 6.75 6.60 11.31
C GLY A 43 8.20 6.15 11.38
N TYR A 44 9.10 7.08 11.70
CA TYR A 44 10.52 6.82 11.85
C TYR A 44 11.07 7.45 13.13
N GLN A 45 12.22 6.97 13.59
CA GLN A 45 12.89 7.49 14.76
C GLN A 45 13.96 8.51 14.33
N GLU A 46 13.88 9.73 14.85
CA GLU A 46 14.86 10.78 14.68
C GLU A 46 15.49 11.08 16.06
N GLY A 47 16.68 10.49 16.31
CA GLY A 47 17.32 10.51 17.62
C GLY A 47 16.45 9.87 18.70
N ASP A 48 16.15 10.64 19.75
CA ASP A 48 15.32 10.19 20.88
C ASP A 48 13.81 10.34 20.64
N LYS A 49 13.39 10.90 19.49
CA LYS A 49 11.97 11.17 19.19
C LYS A 49 11.46 10.27 18.07
N TYR A 50 10.28 9.69 18.27
CA TYR A 50 9.57 8.97 17.22
C TYR A 50 8.60 9.91 16.51
N ILE A 51 8.81 10.12 15.21
CA ILE A 51 7.99 10.99 14.37
C ILE A 51 6.96 10.13 13.64
N VAL A 52 5.69 10.38 13.94
CA VAL A 52 4.55 9.69 13.33
C VAL A 52 4.17 10.37 12.02
N ILE A 53 3.98 9.59 10.96
CA ILE A 53 3.47 10.06 9.67
C ILE A 53 1.96 9.77 9.64
N PRO A 54 1.09 10.79 9.71
CA PRO A 54 -0.37 10.58 9.82
C PRO A 54 -0.93 9.78 8.63
N GLU A 55 -0.37 9.96 7.43
CA GLU A 55 -0.77 9.23 6.21
C GLU A 55 -0.49 7.72 6.27
N LYS A 56 0.30 7.23 7.23
CA LYS A 56 0.57 5.79 7.44
C LYS A 56 -0.36 5.15 8.46
N ILE A 57 -1.25 5.91 9.10
CA ILE A 57 -2.20 5.37 10.06
C ILE A 57 -3.47 4.97 9.29
N PRO A 58 -3.84 3.68 9.25
CA PRO A 58 -5.03 3.25 8.52
C PRO A 58 -6.30 3.75 9.22
N GLU A 59 -7.19 4.39 8.47
CA GLU A 59 -8.51 4.84 8.93
C GLU A 59 -9.61 3.90 8.42
N LEU A 60 -10.53 3.52 9.30
CA LEU A 60 -11.69 2.69 8.94
C LEU A 60 -12.90 3.58 8.64
N ILE A 61 -13.31 3.62 7.37
CA ILE A 61 -14.28 4.62 6.87
C ILE A 61 -15.71 4.04 6.72
N LEU A 62 -15.87 2.71 6.66
CA LEU A 62 -17.14 2.08 6.30
C LEU A 62 -17.90 1.44 7.49
N LYS A 63 -19.21 1.32 7.32
CA LYS A 63 -20.10 0.60 8.25
C LYS A 63 -20.27 -0.86 7.80
N PRO A 64 -20.42 -1.81 8.74
CA PRO A 64 -20.45 -3.24 8.44
C PRO A 64 -21.71 -3.74 7.73
N TYR A 65 -22.81 -2.97 7.78
CA TYR A 65 -24.10 -3.38 7.23
C TYR A 65 -24.65 -2.39 6.22
N VAL A 66 -25.30 -2.93 5.20
CA VAL A 66 -26.06 -2.20 4.17
C VAL A 66 -27.56 -2.37 4.46
N SER A 67 -28.36 -1.38 4.07
CA SER A 67 -29.81 -1.40 4.23
C SER A 67 -30.49 -2.33 3.21
N TYR A 68 -31.49 -3.11 3.64
CA TYR A 68 -32.33 -3.94 2.76
C TYR A 68 -33.13 -3.17 1.69
N ARG A 69 -33.21 -1.84 1.80
CA ARG A 69 -33.90 -1.00 0.80
C ARG A 69 -33.11 -0.79 -0.49
N THR A 70 -31.86 -1.25 -0.56
CA THR A 70 -31.05 -1.13 -1.78
C THR A 70 -31.56 -2.06 -2.87
N PRO A 71 -31.51 -1.65 -4.15
CA PRO A 71 -31.89 -2.52 -5.26
C PRO A 71 -30.92 -3.71 -5.35
N ASP A 72 -31.43 -4.83 -5.83
CA ASP A 72 -30.60 -5.99 -6.18
C ASP A 72 -29.79 -5.68 -7.44
N VAL A 73 -28.46 -5.76 -7.33
CA VAL A 73 -27.52 -5.51 -8.44
C VAL A 73 -26.79 -6.81 -8.75
N ILE A 74 -26.88 -7.27 -10.00
CA ILE A 74 -26.09 -8.41 -10.50
C ILE A 74 -24.84 -7.83 -11.15
N GLN A 75 -23.68 -8.02 -10.52
CA GLN A 75 -22.40 -7.53 -11.02
C GLN A 75 -21.62 -8.67 -11.67
N SER A 76 -21.19 -8.47 -12.92
CA SER A 76 -20.25 -9.36 -13.61
C SER A 76 -18.82 -9.15 -13.10
N GLU A 77 -17.92 -10.10 -13.40
CA GLU A 77 -16.50 -9.95 -13.09
C GLU A 77 -15.94 -8.71 -13.77
N PHE A 78 -15.17 -7.91 -13.01
CA PHE A 78 -14.55 -6.69 -13.54
C PHE A 78 -13.27 -7.04 -14.29
N THR A 79 -13.23 -6.69 -15.58
CA THR A 79 -12.10 -7.00 -16.47
C THR A 79 -11.25 -5.78 -16.79
N ALA A 80 -10.04 -6.01 -17.31
CA ALA A 80 -9.20 -4.92 -17.80
C ALA A 80 -9.84 -4.18 -18.99
N GLU A 81 -10.67 -4.86 -19.77
CA GLU A 81 -11.44 -4.26 -20.86
C GLU A 81 -12.48 -3.27 -20.33
N ASP A 82 -13.19 -3.61 -19.25
CA ASP A 82 -14.14 -2.70 -18.61
C ASP A 82 -13.47 -1.42 -18.13
N LEU A 83 -12.29 -1.54 -17.50
CA LEU A 83 -11.50 -0.40 -17.06
C LEU A 83 -11.08 0.49 -18.24
N PHE A 84 -10.61 -0.11 -19.33
CA PHE A 84 -10.23 0.61 -20.54
C PHE A 84 -11.42 1.35 -21.17
N ASN A 85 -12.57 0.67 -21.25
CA ASN A 85 -13.79 1.21 -21.84
C ASN A 85 -14.36 2.38 -21.03
N VAL A 86 -14.16 2.39 -19.71
CA VAL A 86 -14.62 3.49 -18.85
C VAL A 86 -13.68 4.70 -18.92
N ILE A 87 -12.36 4.47 -18.92
CA ILE A 87 -11.37 5.56 -18.80
C ILE A 87 -10.95 6.10 -20.16
N TYR A 88 -10.50 5.23 -21.07
CA TYR A 88 -9.83 5.65 -22.31
C TYR A 88 -10.76 5.69 -23.52
N ALA A 89 -11.67 4.73 -23.65
CA ALA A 89 -12.53 4.64 -24.85
C ALA A 89 -13.35 5.91 -25.16
N PRO A 90 -13.91 6.65 -24.17
CA PRO A 90 -14.65 7.88 -24.47
C PRO A 90 -13.78 8.95 -25.14
N LYS A 91 -12.49 8.99 -24.81
CA LYS A 91 -11.53 9.93 -25.39
C LYS A 91 -11.10 9.46 -26.78
N VAL A 92 -10.71 8.19 -26.92
CA VAL A 92 -10.29 7.62 -28.22
C VAL A 92 -11.38 7.80 -29.28
N LEU A 93 -12.65 7.59 -28.92
CA LEU A 93 -13.78 7.81 -29.82
C LEU A 93 -13.96 9.27 -30.22
N LYS A 94 -13.66 10.23 -29.33
CA LYS A 94 -13.71 11.65 -29.64
C LYS A 94 -12.56 12.04 -30.56
N ASP A 95 -11.34 11.64 -30.25
CA ASP A 95 -10.15 11.94 -31.05
C ASP A 95 -10.26 11.35 -32.46
N PHE A 96 -10.86 10.16 -32.59
CA PHE A 96 -11.17 9.56 -33.89
C PHE A 96 -12.18 10.39 -34.69
N LYS A 97 -13.26 10.85 -34.05
CA LYS A 97 -14.29 11.69 -34.71
C LYS A 97 -13.76 13.07 -35.08
N GLU A 98 -12.86 13.63 -34.28
CA GLU A 98 -12.28 14.96 -34.47
C GLU A 98 -11.03 14.94 -35.36
N GLY A 99 -10.55 13.77 -35.79
CA GLY A 99 -9.37 13.63 -36.63
C GLY A 99 -8.06 14.02 -35.92
N LYS A 100 -8.01 13.88 -34.59
CA LYS A 100 -6.85 14.25 -33.75
C LYS A 100 -5.89 13.08 -33.50
N LEU A 101 -5.90 12.10 -34.40
CA LEU A 101 -5.02 10.94 -34.39
C LEU A 101 -3.97 11.11 -35.48
N ASP A 102 -2.73 10.78 -35.16
CA ASP A 102 -1.63 10.76 -36.13
C ASP A 102 -1.73 9.55 -37.08
N ALA A 103 -0.87 9.47 -38.09
CA ALA A 103 -0.83 8.38 -39.07
C ALA A 103 -0.65 6.99 -38.44
N ASP A 104 0.01 6.93 -37.27
CA ASP A 104 0.23 5.70 -36.49
C ASP A 104 -0.92 5.39 -35.50
N GLY A 105 -2.01 6.19 -35.53
CA GLY A 105 -3.17 6.03 -34.66
C GLY A 105 -2.95 6.52 -33.23
N GLN A 106 -1.89 7.28 -32.98
CA GLN A 106 -1.59 7.86 -31.67
C GLN A 106 -2.31 9.21 -31.48
N PRO A 107 -2.77 9.53 -30.26
CA PRO A 107 -3.39 10.82 -29.98
C PRO A 107 -2.38 11.96 -30.07
N LEU A 108 -2.74 13.03 -30.79
CA LEU A 108 -1.94 14.26 -30.86
C LEU A 108 -1.90 15.00 -29.51
N GLU A 109 -2.98 14.88 -28.73
CA GLU A 109 -3.11 15.47 -27.39
C GLU A 109 -3.32 14.36 -26.33
N PRO A 110 -2.26 13.64 -25.94
CA PRO A 110 -2.41 12.56 -24.98
C PRO A 110 -2.79 13.08 -23.58
N SER A 111 -3.62 12.31 -22.88
CA SER A 111 -4.10 12.66 -21.54
C SER A 111 -2.96 12.50 -20.52
N GLN A 112 -3.13 13.01 -19.30
CA GLN A 112 -2.12 12.83 -18.24
C GLN A 112 -1.87 11.35 -17.94
N GLU A 113 -2.90 10.51 -18.07
CA GLU A 113 -2.84 9.08 -17.79
C GLU A 113 -2.15 8.34 -18.94
N GLU A 114 -2.40 8.72 -20.19
CA GLU A 114 -1.74 8.15 -21.39
C GLU A 114 -0.25 8.51 -21.47
N LYS A 115 0.13 9.69 -20.96
CA LYS A 115 1.53 10.14 -20.93
C LYS A 115 2.37 9.43 -19.86
N MET A 116 1.72 8.86 -18.85
CA MET A 116 2.42 8.31 -17.69
C MET A 116 3.19 7.04 -18.08
N THR A 117 4.47 7.00 -17.75
CA THR A 117 5.27 5.79 -17.95
C THR A 117 4.95 4.72 -16.90
N ALA A 118 5.23 3.46 -17.19
CA ALA A 118 5.00 2.36 -16.26
C ALA A 118 5.75 2.54 -14.92
N GLU A 119 6.93 3.14 -14.96
CA GLU A 119 7.73 3.43 -13.76
C GLU A 119 7.08 4.54 -12.92
N GLU A 120 6.64 5.62 -13.56
CA GLU A 120 5.93 6.72 -12.89
C GLU A 120 4.62 6.26 -12.27
N ALA A 121 3.85 5.43 -12.98
CA ALA A 121 2.62 4.84 -12.46
C ALA A 121 2.89 3.99 -11.22
N LYS A 122 3.98 3.20 -11.23
CA LYS A 122 4.41 2.39 -10.09
C LYS A 122 4.89 3.22 -8.91
N ILE A 123 5.60 4.33 -9.17
CA ILE A 123 6.02 5.26 -8.13
C ILE A 123 4.80 5.91 -7.49
N LYS A 124 3.85 6.41 -8.29
CA LYS A 124 2.62 7.04 -7.83
C LYS A 124 1.77 6.08 -7.00
N ALA A 125 1.61 4.85 -7.46
CA ALA A 125 0.93 3.80 -6.71
C ALA A 125 1.61 3.49 -5.37
N ARG A 126 2.91 3.79 -5.23
CA ARG A 126 3.67 3.56 -4.01
C ARG A 126 3.80 4.78 -3.10
N GLN A 127 3.16 5.92 -3.42
CA GLN A 127 3.20 7.10 -2.58
C GLN A 127 2.41 6.90 -1.29
N THR A 128 2.73 7.67 -0.25
CA THR A 128 1.98 7.68 1.00
C THR A 128 0.54 8.15 0.76
N GLY A 129 -0.43 7.59 1.50
CA GLY A 129 -1.87 7.83 1.27
C GLY A 129 -2.49 7.02 0.14
N SER A 130 -1.74 6.12 -0.50
CA SER A 130 -2.29 5.10 -1.40
C SER A 130 -2.67 3.82 -0.66
N ASP A 131 -3.63 3.06 -1.19
CA ASP A 131 -4.16 1.81 -0.61
C ASP A 131 -3.14 0.65 -0.59
N ILE A 132 -1.91 0.88 -1.07
CA ILE A 132 -0.85 -0.13 -1.08
C ILE A 132 -0.17 -0.28 0.31
N PHE A 133 -0.25 0.73 1.18
CA PHE A 133 0.56 0.80 2.42
C PHE A 133 -0.23 0.80 3.73
#